data_AF-A0A246S9Z4-F1
#
_entry.id   AF-A0A246S9Z4-F1
#
_cell.length_a   1.000
_cell.length_b   1.000
_cell.length_c   1.000
_cell.angle_alpha   90.00
_cell.angle_beta   90.00
_cell.angle_gamma   90.00
#
_symmetry.space_group_name_H-M   'P 1'
#
loop_
_entity.id
_entity.type
_entity.pdbx_description
1 polymer ?
#
loop_
_entity_poly.entity_id
_entity_poly.type
_entity_poly.pdbx_seq_one_letter_code
_entity_poly.pdbx_strand_id
1 'polypeptide(L)'
;MAYGIGPPSYLERAKRRLEEKTEESLFYAALELRSYLESRQDQYLDAQRAYAKSFPSAWETSKQWKSLRKIFKDDKIQHLAFKFEDGWAFDAYHVPVTETFRKSAEKLSDLLHAQSIYRAPGNTWWEEAREKVVAVYRSAWICQQGNLLCPALIDKDMIKGRLALELPAGEPEDYKRHFAKDQTMLLNVNYLAINPSEWIPDL
;
A
#
# COMPACT_ATOMS: atom_id res chain seq x y z
N MET A 1 10.94 -16.53 -12.87
CA MET A 1 10.56 -15.11 -12.69
C MET A 1 11.82 -14.27 -12.77
N ALA A 2 11.75 -13.09 -13.39
CA ALA A 2 12.81 -12.10 -13.28
C ALA A 2 12.87 -11.57 -11.83
N TYR A 3 14.06 -11.18 -11.36
CA TYR A 3 14.21 -10.61 -10.02
C TYR A 3 13.60 -9.20 -9.97
N GLY A 4 12.60 -9.00 -9.10
CA GLY A 4 11.91 -7.73 -8.90
C GLY A 4 12.22 -7.09 -7.55
N ILE A 5 12.33 -5.76 -7.53
CA ILE A 5 12.63 -4.94 -6.35
C ILE A 5 11.45 -4.04 -5.93
N GLY A 6 10.25 -4.31 -6.43
CA GLY A 6 9.03 -3.57 -6.06
C GLY A 6 8.26 -4.25 -4.92
N PRO A 7 7.27 -3.57 -4.33
CA PRO A 7 6.47 -4.13 -3.24
C PRO A 7 5.85 -5.50 -3.54
N PRO A 8 5.23 -5.75 -4.72
CA PRO A 8 4.69 -7.08 -5.02
C PRO A 8 5.72 -8.21 -4.92
N SER A 9 6.95 -7.94 -5.39
CA SER A 9 8.04 -8.93 -5.38
C SER A 9 8.56 -9.22 -3.97
N TYR A 10 8.67 -8.19 -3.12
CA TYR A 10 9.03 -8.38 -1.70
C TYR A 10 7.97 -9.20 -0.95
N LEU A 11 6.70 -8.86 -1.15
CA LEU A 11 5.59 -9.55 -0.50
C LEU A 11 5.51 -11.03 -0.91
N GLU A 12 5.66 -11.32 -2.21
CA GLU A 12 5.67 -12.70 -2.72
C GLU A 12 6.82 -13.52 -2.12
N ARG A 13 8.02 -12.93 -2.00
CA ARG A 13 9.16 -13.63 -1.36
C ARG A 13 8.92 -13.83 0.12
N ALA A 14 8.36 -12.86 0.83
CA ALA A 14 7.98 -13.01 2.24
C ALA A 14 7.00 -14.16 2.43
N LYS A 15 5.98 -14.26 1.56
CA LYS A 15 5.01 -15.38 1.56
C LYS A 15 5.71 -16.73 1.44
N ARG A 16 6.53 -16.89 0.39
CA ARG A 16 7.26 -18.15 0.15
C ARG A 16 8.13 -18.54 1.35
N ARG A 17 8.80 -17.57 1.98
CA ARG A 17 9.59 -17.82 3.19
C ARG A 17 8.75 -18.23 4.39
N LEU A 18 7.57 -17.64 4.57
CA LEU A 18 6.64 -18.06 5.64
C LEU A 18 6.14 -19.49 5.43
N GLU A 19 5.86 -19.88 4.19
CA GLU A 19 5.39 -21.22 3.80
C GLU A 19 6.44 -22.33 3.97
N GLU A 20 7.74 -22.00 3.92
CA GLU A 20 8.83 -22.95 4.18
C GLU A 20 8.79 -23.53 5.60
N LYS A 21 8.15 -22.84 6.55
CA LYS A 21 7.97 -23.27 7.95
C LYS A 21 9.27 -23.63 8.70
N THR A 22 10.43 -23.18 8.23
CA THR A 22 11.69 -23.30 8.98
C THR A 22 11.93 -22.08 9.87
N GLU A 23 12.93 -22.18 10.76
CA GLU A 23 13.32 -21.10 11.66
C GLU A 23 14.10 -20.01 10.91
N GLU A 24 14.99 -20.42 10.01
CA GLU A 24 15.80 -19.52 9.19
C GLU A 24 14.93 -18.72 8.22
N SER A 25 13.89 -19.36 7.67
CA SER A 25 12.99 -18.70 6.74
C SER A 25 12.23 -17.53 7.38
N LEU A 26 12.04 -17.54 8.72
CA LEU A 26 11.43 -16.41 9.44
C LEU A 26 12.28 -15.13 9.37
N PHE A 27 13.60 -15.25 9.45
CA PHE A 27 14.51 -14.09 9.35
C PHE A 27 14.44 -13.48 7.94
N TYR A 28 14.44 -14.34 6.92
CA TYR A 28 14.30 -13.87 5.54
C TYR A 28 12.92 -13.29 5.26
N ALA A 29 11.85 -13.88 5.80
CA ALA A 29 10.50 -13.31 5.69
C ALA A 29 10.45 -11.91 6.34
N ALA A 30 11.02 -11.75 7.54
CA ALA A 30 11.09 -10.47 8.22
C ALA A 30 11.86 -9.40 7.40
N LEU A 31 12.98 -9.77 6.79
CA LEU A 31 13.77 -8.90 5.93
C LEU A 31 12.99 -8.45 4.69
N GLU A 32 12.31 -9.39 4.02
CA GLU A 32 11.50 -9.10 2.83
C GLU A 32 10.31 -8.19 3.18
N LEU A 33 9.65 -8.39 4.33
CA LEU A 33 8.57 -7.51 4.80
C LEU A 33 9.05 -6.11 5.17
N ARG A 34 10.26 -5.99 5.73
CA ARG A 34 10.88 -4.69 5.97
C ARG A 34 11.13 -3.95 4.66
N SER A 35 11.68 -4.66 3.68
CA SER A 35 11.96 -4.14 2.34
C SER A 35 10.68 -3.75 1.59
N TYR A 36 9.60 -4.53 1.75
CA TYR A 36 8.26 -4.18 1.27
C TYR A 36 7.81 -2.83 1.81
N LEU A 37 7.86 -2.66 3.13
CA LEU A 37 7.38 -1.46 3.81
C LEU A 37 8.14 -0.22 3.32
N GLU A 38 9.47 -0.29 3.27
CA GLU A 38 10.33 0.80 2.82
C GLU A 38 10.02 1.15 1.36
N SER A 39 9.98 0.16 0.47
CA SER A 39 9.66 0.37 -0.94
C SER A 39 8.28 1.01 -1.14
N ARG A 40 7.27 0.57 -0.37
CA ARG A 40 5.91 1.11 -0.44
C ARG A 40 5.83 2.54 0.08
N GLN A 41 6.54 2.84 1.16
CA GLN A 41 6.62 4.21 1.69
C GLN A 41 7.31 5.15 0.71
N ASP A 42 8.38 4.70 0.05
CA ASP A 42 9.07 5.50 -0.98
C ASP A 42 8.15 5.80 -2.17
N GLN A 43 7.41 4.79 -2.67
CA GLN A 43 6.39 5.01 -3.70
C GLN A 43 5.36 6.07 -3.30
N TYR A 44 4.85 6.01 -2.06
CA TYR A 44 3.89 6.99 -1.57
C TYR A 44 4.50 8.38 -1.41
N LEU A 45 5.75 8.48 -0.94
CA LEU A 45 6.45 9.76 -0.81
C LEU A 45 6.71 10.41 -2.18
N ASP A 46 7.08 9.63 -3.18
CA ASP A 46 7.31 10.16 -4.53
C ASP A 46 6.01 10.56 -5.22
N ALA A 47 4.96 9.76 -5.08
CA ALA A 47 3.63 10.12 -5.54
C ALA A 47 3.13 11.40 -4.84
N GLN A 48 3.37 11.54 -3.53
CA GLN A 48 3.02 12.73 -2.74
C GLN A 48 3.72 13.98 -3.26
N ARG A 49 5.02 13.88 -3.54
CA ARG A 49 5.81 14.99 -4.11
C ARG A 49 5.28 15.38 -5.49
N ALA A 50 4.97 14.41 -6.35
CA ALA A 50 4.41 14.66 -7.67
C ALA A 50 3.01 15.30 -7.56
N TYR A 51 2.17 14.80 -6.66
CA TYR A 51 0.84 15.32 -6.40
C TYR A 51 0.88 16.76 -5.93
N ALA A 52 1.71 17.08 -4.93
CA ALA A 52 1.88 18.44 -4.41
C ALA A 52 2.35 19.44 -5.50
N LYS A 53 3.24 19.01 -6.40
CA LYS A 53 3.71 19.81 -7.55
C LYS A 53 2.65 20.02 -8.63
N SER A 54 1.59 19.21 -8.66
CA SER A 54 0.54 19.29 -9.69
C SER A 54 -0.51 20.38 -9.43
N PHE A 55 -0.48 21.02 -8.26
CA PHE A 55 -1.42 22.09 -7.92
C PHE A 55 -1.05 23.41 -8.61
N PRO A 56 -2.04 24.22 -9.05
CA PRO A 56 -1.80 25.56 -9.58
C PRO A 56 -1.14 26.48 -8.55
N SER A 57 -0.23 27.35 -8.98
CA SER A 57 0.53 28.28 -8.12
C SER A 57 -0.35 29.29 -7.36
N ALA A 58 -1.56 29.57 -7.84
CA ALA A 58 -2.52 30.48 -7.23
C ALA A 58 -3.34 29.86 -6.08
N TRP A 59 -3.17 28.57 -5.80
CA TRP A 59 -3.82 27.94 -4.67
C TRP A 59 -3.13 28.37 -3.37
N GLU A 60 -3.88 28.88 -2.39
CA GLU A 60 -3.32 29.37 -1.12
C GLU A 60 -2.39 28.34 -0.47
N THR A 61 -1.09 28.54 -0.59
CA THR A 61 -0.04 27.56 -0.24
C THR A 61 -0.16 27.08 1.21
N SER A 62 -0.62 27.97 2.10
CA SER A 62 -0.83 27.67 3.52
C SER A 62 -2.03 26.76 3.79
N LYS A 63 -3.14 26.89 3.04
CA LYS A 63 -4.29 25.98 3.11
C LYS A 63 -3.97 24.64 2.44
N GLN A 64 -3.22 24.67 1.34
CA GLN A 64 -2.78 23.46 0.62
C GLN A 64 -2.03 22.49 1.54
N TRP A 65 -1.00 23.01 2.24
CA TRP A 65 -0.14 22.18 3.08
C TRP A 65 -0.91 21.53 4.24
N LYS A 66 -1.83 22.25 4.87
CA LYS A 66 -2.67 21.72 5.96
C LYS A 66 -3.60 20.61 5.47
N SER A 67 -4.26 20.82 4.32
CA SER A 67 -5.16 19.81 3.75
C SER A 67 -4.41 18.57 3.29
N LEU A 68 -3.28 18.72 2.60
CA LEU A 68 -2.42 17.59 2.20
C LEU A 68 -1.98 16.80 3.43
N ARG A 69 -1.41 17.47 4.44
CA ARG A 69 -0.95 16.81 5.67
C ARG A 69 -2.07 16.09 6.43
N LYS A 70 -3.30 16.61 6.38
CA LYS A 70 -4.46 15.95 7.01
C LYS A 70 -4.82 14.66 6.28
N ILE A 71 -4.89 14.69 4.95
CA ILE A 71 -5.30 13.53 4.15
C ILE A 71 -4.24 12.42 4.23
N PHE A 72 -2.96 12.76 4.15
CA PHE A 72 -1.88 11.78 4.27
C PHE A 72 -1.66 11.23 5.68
N LYS A 73 -2.37 11.77 6.68
CA LYS A 73 -2.35 11.26 8.07
C LYS A 73 -3.55 10.40 8.41
N ASP A 74 -4.55 10.31 7.54
CA ASP A 74 -5.71 9.48 7.79
C ASP A 74 -5.35 8.01 7.53
N ASP A 75 -5.67 7.14 8.48
CA ASP A 75 -5.45 5.70 8.38
C ASP A 75 -6.62 5.00 7.65
N LYS A 76 -7.63 5.75 7.19
CA LYS A 76 -8.74 5.23 6.39
C LYS A 76 -8.34 4.91 4.96
N ILE A 77 -8.98 3.87 4.42
CA ILE A 77 -8.87 3.54 3.00
C ILE A 77 -9.74 4.51 2.22
N GLN A 78 -9.18 5.20 1.23
CA GLN A 78 -9.98 5.96 0.28
C GLN A 78 -10.28 5.09 -0.93
N HIS A 79 -11.55 5.01 -1.30
CA HIS A 79 -12.04 4.27 -2.47
C HIS A 79 -12.64 5.25 -3.48
N LEU A 80 -12.15 5.20 -4.71
CA LEU A 80 -12.65 5.93 -5.86
C LEU A 80 -13.26 4.93 -6.83
N ALA A 81 -14.58 4.97 -6.99
CA ALA A 81 -15.28 4.17 -7.99
C ALA A 81 -15.57 5.04 -9.22
N PHE A 82 -14.94 4.69 -10.34
CA PHE A 82 -15.10 5.35 -11.64
C PHE A 82 -16.08 4.56 -12.49
N LYS A 83 -17.09 5.24 -13.05
CA LYS A 83 -18.05 4.66 -13.99
C LYS A 83 -18.12 5.51 -15.25
N PHE A 84 -17.87 4.89 -16.39
CA PHE A 84 -17.84 5.53 -17.71
C PHE A 84 -19.15 5.29 -18.46
N GLU A 85 -19.40 6.10 -19.50
CA GLU A 85 -20.66 6.08 -20.25
C GLU A 85 -20.87 4.76 -21.03
N ASP A 86 -19.78 4.12 -21.46
CA ASP A 86 -19.79 2.83 -22.16
C ASP A 86 -20.00 1.63 -21.22
N GLY A 87 -20.20 1.88 -19.93
CA GLY A 87 -20.38 0.86 -18.90
C GLY A 87 -19.08 0.32 -18.33
N TRP A 88 -17.91 0.77 -18.80
CA TRP A 88 -16.64 0.43 -18.17
C TRP A 88 -16.59 1.00 -16.74
N ALA A 89 -16.02 0.22 -15.83
CA ALA A 89 -15.91 0.60 -14.43
C ALA A 89 -14.53 0.24 -13.90
N PHE A 90 -14.04 1.07 -12.99
CA PHE A 90 -12.73 0.91 -12.38
C PHE A 90 -12.77 1.39 -10.94
N ASP A 91 -12.18 0.59 -10.06
CA ASP A 91 -12.05 0.93 -8.65
C ASP A 91 -10.58 1.22 -8.32
N ALA A 92 -10.36 2.36 -7.66
CA ALA A 92 -9.06 2.73 -7.13
C ALA A 92 -9.09 2.85 -5.61
N TYR A 93 -8.12 2.24 -4.94
CA TYR A 93 -8.01 2.23 -3.49
C TYR A 93 -6.68 2.81 -3.04
N HIS A 94 -6.73 3.85 -2.21
CA HIS A 94 -5.57 4.27 -1.45
C HIS A 94 -5.61 3.58 -0.09
N VAL A 95 -4.66 2.67 0.15
CA VAL A 95 -4.55 1.93 1.41
C VAL A 95 -3.33 2.44 2.17
N PRO A 96 -3.50 3.23 3.23
CA PRO A 96 -2.38 3.86 3.90
C PRO A 96 -1.49 2.83 4.62
N VAL A 97 -0.20 3.16 4.73
CA VAL A 97 0.70 2.47 5.64
C VAL A 97 0.40 2.95 7.07
N THR A 98 -0.54 2.28 7.73
CA THR A 98 -1.07 2.69 9.05
C THR A 98 0.02 2.74 10.12
N GLU A 99 -0.23 3.50 11.19
CA GLU A 99 0.69 3.54 12.33
C GLU A 99 0.88 2.15 12.98
N THR A 100 -0.19 1.38 13.09
CA THR A 100 -0.16 0.01 13.64
C THR A 100 0.69 -0.93 12.78
N PHE A 101 0.61 -0.83 11.45
CA PHE A 101 1.44 -1.62 10.55
C PHE A 101 2.92 -1.26 10.71
N ARG A 102 3.26 0.04 10.73
CA ARG A 102 4.65 0.50 10.93
C ARG A 102 5.23 0.01 12.24
N LYS A 103 4.51 0.19 13.35
CA LYS A 103 4.94 -0.27 14.68
C LYS A 103 5.13 -1.78 14.75
N SER A 104 4.28 -2.54 14.07
CA SER A 104 4.42 -4.00 14.01
C SER A 104 5.66 -4.41 13.19
N ALA A 105 5.92 -3.73 12.07
CA ALA A 105 7.08 -3.98 11.24
C ALA A 105 8.41 -3.55 11.91
N GLU A 106 8.41 -2.47 12.69
CA GLU A 106 9.58 -2.04 13.49
C GLU A 106 10.01 -3.11 14.51
N LYS A 107 9.04 -3.81 15.11
CA LYS A 107 9.32 -4.94 16.02
C LYS A 107 9.99 -6.13 15.32
N LEU A 108 9.97 -6.20 13.98
CA LEU A 108 10.72 -7.22 13.26
C LEU A 108 12.22 -6.98 13.31
N SER A 109 12.70 -5.81 13.75
CA SER A 109 14.13 -5.53 13.89
C SER A 109 14.85 -6.55 14.77
N ASP A 110 14.15 -7.16 15.74
CA ASP A 110 14.68 -8.25 16.56
C ASP A 110 15.13 -9.47 15.74
N LEU A 111 14.53 -9.66 14.55
CA LEU A 111 14.85 -10.72 13.58
C LEU A 111 15.79 -10.24 12.46
N LEU A 112 16.28 -8.99 12.51
CA LEU A 112 17.19 -8.45 11.49
C LEU A 112 18.63 -8.32 12.00
N HIS A 113 18.88 -8.76 13.23
CA HIS A 113 20.18 -8.70 13.88
C HIS A 113 20.66 -10.08 14.33
N ALA A 114 21.96 -10.17 14.60
CA ALA A 114 22.56 -11.34 15.21
C ALA A 114 21.87 -11.65 16.55
N GLN A 115 21.46 -12.90 16.73
CA GLN A 115 20.79 -13.34 17.95
C GLN A 115 21.79 -13.48 19.09
N SER A 116 21.51 -12.81 20.21
CA SER A 116 22.34 -12.86 21.42
C SER A 116 22.11 -14.11 22.26
N ILE A 117 21.00 -14.81 22.04
CA ILE A 117 20.57 -15.99 22.78
C ILE A 117 20.27 -17.10 21.79
N TYR A 118 20.91 -18.25 21.97
CA TYR A 118 20.53 -19.46 21.26
C TYR A 118 19.18 -19.96 21.76
N ARG A 119 18.26 -20.25 20.83
CA ARG A 119 16.94 -20.79 21.13
C ARG A 119 16.83 -22.15 20.46
N ALA A 120 16.65 -23.19 21.27
CA ALA A 120 16.50 -24.55 20.78
C ALA A 120 15.20 -24.70 19.95
N PRO A 121 15.15 -25.69 19.04
CA PRO A 121 13.91 -26.04 18.35
C PRO A 121 12.78 -26.32 19.34
N GLY A 122 11.57 -25.84 19.02
CA GLY A 122 10.39 -25.96 19.89
C GLY A 122 10.30 -24.94 21.03
N ASN A 123 11.25 -23.99 21.12
CA ASN A 123 11.09 -22.85 22.01
C ASN A 123 9.88 -21.98 21.57
N THR A 124 9.02 -21.59 22.52
CA THR A 124 7.80 -20.80 22.25
C THR A 124 8.07 -19.48 21.53
N TRP A 125 9.28 -18.93 21.70
CA TRP A 125 9.71 -17.73 20.99
C TRP A 125 9.60 -17.86 19.47
N TRP A 126 9.83 -19.05 18.89
CA TRP A 126 9.71 -19.26 17.45
C TRP A 126 8.27 -19.12 16.95
N GLU A 127 7.31 -19.62 17.74
CA GLU A 127 5.89 -19.49 17.44
C GLU A 127 5.45 -18.03 17.55
N GLU A 128 5.83 -17.36 18.64
CA GLU A 128 5.55 -15.92 18.84
C GLU A 128 6.19 -15.05 17.74
N ALA A 129 7.41 -15.38 17.31
CA ALA A 129 8.09 -14.70 16.23
C ALA A 129 7.34 -14.91 14.91
N ARG A 130 6.93 -16.14 14.60
CA ARG A 130 6.13 -16.45 13.42
C ARG A 130 4.81 -15.68 13.41
N GLU A 131 4.09 -15.66 14.53
CA GLU A 131 2.84 -14.90 14.65
C GLU A 131 3.03 -13.41 14.35
N LYS A 132 4.10 -12.81 14.87
CA LYS A 132 4.45 -11.41 14.59
C LYS A 132 4.74 -11.19 13.09
N VAL A 133 5.56 -12.05 12.49
CA VAL A 133 5.89 -11.93 11.05
C VAL A 133 4.64 -12.12 10.18
N VAL A 134 3.77 -13.10 10.50
CA VAL A 134 2.50 -13.32 9.79
C VAL A 134 1.56 -12.13 9.95
N ALA A 135 1.46 -11.52 11.14
CA ALA A 135 0.64 -10.34 11.33
C ALA A 135 1.11 -9.14 10.49
N VAL A 136 2.43 -8.95 10.38
CA VAL A 136 3.02 -7.93 9.50
C VAL A 136 2.77 -8.27 8.03
N TYR A 137 2.90 -9.53 7.64
CA TYR A 137 2.57 -10.01 6.30
C TYR A 137 1.12 -9.69 5.91
N ARG A 138 0.16 -10.02 6.77
CA ARG A 138 -1.27 -9.73 6.52
C ARG A 138 -1.52 -8.23 6.34
N SER A 139 -0.84 -7.40 7.13
CA SER A 139 -0.93 -5.93 6.99
C SER A 139 -0.34 -5.44 5.66
N ALA A 140 0.82 -5.99 5.26
CA ALA A 140 1.45 -5.71 3.97
C ALA A 140 0.57 -6.17 2.81
N TRP A 141 -0.06 -7.34 2.92
CA TRP A 141 -0.98 -7.87 1.91
C TRP A 141 -2.19 -6.96 1.69
N ILE A 142 -2.78 -6.44 2.77
CA ILE A 142 -3.87 -5.46 2.68
C ILE A 142 -3.39 -4.16 2.02
N CYS A 143 -2.21 -3.65 2.43
CA CYS A 143 -1.63 -2.46 1.82
C CYS A 143 -1.35 -2.65 0.32
N GLN A 144 -1.01 -3.87 -0.11
CA GLN A 144 -0.76 -4.22 -1.51
C GLN A 144 -2.03 -4.18 -2.39
N GLN A 145 -3.23 -4.26 -1.80
CA GLN A 145 -4.47 -4.13 -2.56
C GLN A 145 -4.71 -2.70 -3.07
N GLY A 146 -4.05 -1.72 -2.47
CA GLY A 146 -4.13 -0.34 -2.89
C GLY A 146 -3.41 -0.09 -4.22
N ASN A 147 -4.14 0.32 -5.24
CA ASN A 147 -3.58 0.75 -6.53
C ASN A 147 -3.49 2.28 -6.67
N LEU A 148 -4.03 3.05 -5.71
CA LEU A 148 -3.93 4.51 -5.69
C LEU A 148 -2.79 4.94 -4.76
N LEU A 149 -1.72 5.48 -5.34
CA LEU A 149 -0.51 5.84 -4.60
C LEU A 149 -0.65 7.12 -3.77
N CYS A 150 -1.67 7.93 -4.07
CA CYS A 150 -2.00 9.12 -3.31
C CYS A 150 -3.51 9.28 -3.16
N PRO A 151 -4.02 9.55 -1.96
CA PRO A 151 -5.41 9.88 -1.77
C PRO A 151 -5.74 11.18 -2.52
N ALA A 152 -6.89 11.17 -3.19
CA ALA A 152 -7.45 12.30 -3.87
C ALA A 152 -7.95 13.35 -2.88
N LEU A 153 -7.52 14.60 -3.06
CA LEU A 153 -8.18 15.75 -2.46
C LEU A 153 -9.40 16.12 -3.30
N ILE A 154 -10.58 16.02 -2.69
CA ILE A 154 -11.85 16.44 -3.29
C ILE A 154 -12.19 17.84 -2.81
N ASP A 155 -12.43 18.76 -3.74
CA ASP A 155 -12.93 20.11 -3.46
C ASP A 155 -14.01 20.46 -4.47
N LYS A 156 -15.20 20.82 -3.97
CA LYS A 156 -16.40 21.15 -4.76
C LYS A 156 -16.66 20.11 -5.87
N ASP A 157 -16.70 18.85 -5.47
CA ASP A 157 -16.95 17.69 -6.35
C ASP A 157 -15.91 17.48 -7.47
N MET A 158 -14.74 18.11 -7.37
CA MET A 158 -13.62 17.89 -8.26
C MET A 158 -12.41 17.32 -7.52
N ILE A 159 -11.76 16.33 -8.11
CA ILE A 159 -10.40 15.95 -7.71
C ILE A 159 -9.47 17.11 -8.07
N LYS A 160 -8.66 17.54 -7.11
CA LYS A 160 -7.57 18.49 -7.36
C LYS A 160 -6.28 17.74 -7.63
N GLY A 161 -5.47 18.21 -8.58
CA GLY A 161 -4.16 17.62 -8.87
C GLY A 161 -4.21 16.33 -9.69
N ARG A 162 -3.03 15.72 -9.87
CA ARG A 162 -2.84 14.51 -10.70
C ARG A 162 -2.80 13.24 -9.85
N LEU A 163 -3.74 12.33 -10.04
CA LEU A 163 -3.68 11.02 -9.38
C LEU A 163 -2.58 10.14 -9.97
N ALA A 164 -1.93 9.37 -9.12
CA ALA A 164 -0.95 8.36 -9.51
C ALA A 164 -1.53 6.98 -9.16
N LEU A 165 -1.67 6.14 -10.18
CA LEU A 165 -2.25 4.79 -10.09
C LEU A 165 -1.22 3.75 -10.51
N GLU A 166 -1.18 2.63 -9.79
CA GLU A 166 -0.54 1.40 -10.23
C GLU A 166 -1.58 0.57 -10.99
N LEU A 167 -1.40 0.43 -12.30
CA LEU A 167 -2.31 -0.39 -13.09
C LEU A 167 -1.95 -1.88 -12.95
N PRO A 168 -2.94 -2.78 -12.92
CA PRO A 168 -2.69 -4.21 -13.00
C PRO A 168 -1.85 -4.55 -14.23
N ALA A 169 -1.09 -5.65 -14.16
CA ALA A 169 -0.39 -6.18 -15.33
C ALA A 169 -1.43 -6.61 -16.39
N GLY A 170 -1.56 -5.82 -17.45
CA GLY A 170 -2.59 -6.00 -18.48
C GLY A 170 -2.77 -4.72 -19.30
N GLU A 171 -3.42 -4.85 -20.47
CA GLU A 171 -3.49 -3.86 -21.56
C GLU A 171 -3.57 -2.39 -21.09
N PRO A 172 -2.42 -1.69 -20.98
CA PRO A 172 -2.39 -0.31 -20.49
C PRO A 172 -3.14 0.64 -21.42
N GLU A 173 -3.32 0.23 -22.67
CA GLU A 173 -4.01 0.98 -23.71
C GLU A 173 -5.51 1.11 -23.42
N ASP A 174 -6.14 0.10 -22.83
CA ASP A 174 -7.54 0.19 -22.42
C ASP A 174 -7.72 1.25 -21.33
N TYR A 175 -6.87 1.23 -20.30
CA TYR A 175 -6.89 2.26 -19.27
C TYR A 175 -6.64 3.66 -19.87
N LYS A 176 -5.64 3.81 -20.74
CA LYS A 176 -5.35 5.10 -21.38
C LYS A 176 -6.52 5.60 -22.23
N ARG A 177 -7.25 4.71 -22.90
CA ARG A 177 -8.41 5.06 -23.72
C ARG A 177 -9.54 5.64 -22.88
N HIS A 178 -9.86 5.03 -21.74
CA HIS A 178 -10.94 5.49 -20.87
C HIS A 178 -10.54 6.75 -20.08
N PHE A 179 -9.28 6.88 -19.68
CA PHE A 179 -8.75 8.09 -19.02
C PHE A 179 -8.26 9.17 -20.00
N ALA A 180 -8.64 9.09 -21.27
CA ALA A 180 -8.31 10.10 -22.28
C ALA A 180 -8.99 11.46 -21.98
N LYS A 181 -8.47 12.51 -22.60
CA LYS A 181 -9.01 13.87 -22.48
C LYS A 181 -10.47 13.90 -22.95
N ASP A 182 -11.29 14.72 -22.27
CA ASP A 182 -12.70 15.01 -22.61
C ASP A 182 -13.68 13.84 -22.39
N GLN A 183 -13.28 12.81 -21.63
CA GLN A 183 -14.18 11.74 -21.17
C GLN A 183 -15.00 12.19 -19.95
N THR A 184 -16.30 11.96 -19.99
CA THR A 184 -17.20 12.16 -18.85
C THR A 184 -17.27 10.86 -18.05
N MET A 185 -17.14 10.95 -16.74
CA MET A 185 -17.24 9.81 -15.83
C MET A 185 -17.98 10.22 -14.56
N LEU A 186 -18.68 9.26 -13.96
CA LEU A 186 -19.20 9.38 -12.61
C LEU A 186 -18.13 8.89 -11.64
N LEU A 187 -17.77 9.74 -10.68
CA LEU A 187 -16.82 9.43 -9.62
C LEU A 187 -17.55 9.37 -8.28
N ASN A 188 -17.53 8.22 -7.63
CA ASN A 188 -17.95 8.08 -6.24
C ASN A 188 -16.73 7.97 -5.33
N VAL A 189 -16.74 8.70 -4.22
CA VAL A 189 -15.63 8.73 -3.27
C VAL A 189 -16.12 8.23 -1.91
N ASN A 190 -15.54 7.12 -1.45
CA ASN A 190 -15.85 6.53 -0.16
C ASN A 190 -14.60 6.50 0.73
N TYR A 191 -14.82 6.57 2.04
CA TYR A 191 -13.76 6.37 3.04
C TYR A 191 -14.14 5.18 3.91
N LEU A 192 -13.41 4.08 3.75
CA LEU A 192 -13.71 2.83 4.41
C LEU A 192 -12.98 2.78 5.75
N ALA A 193 -13.72 2.50 6.82
CA ALA A 193 -13.16 2.28 8.16
C ALA A 193 -12.69 0.84 8.37
N ILE A 194 -13.17 -0.09 7.54
CA ILE A 194 -12.82 -1.50 7.53
C ILE A 194 -12.41 -1.91 6.11
N ASN A 195 -11.58 -2.93 6.00
CA ASN A 195 -11.21 -3.49 4.70
C ASN A 195 -12.45 -4.06 4.00
N PRO A 196 -12.52 -4.00 2.65
CA PRO A 196 -13.48 -4.77 1.88
C PRO A 196 -13.49 -6.25 2.28
N SER A 197 -14.67 -6.86 2.30
CA SER A 197 -14.88 -8.24 2.81
C SER A 197 -14.13 -9.31 2.02
N GLU A 198 -13.87 -9.02 0.74
CA GLU A 198 -13.17 -9.87 -0.22
C GLU A 198 -11.65 -9.79 -0.05
N TRP A 199 -11.13 -8.81 0.70
CA TRP A 199 -9.71 -8.68 0.99
C TRP A 199 -9.30 -9.60 2.13
N ILE A 200 -9.17 -10.88 1.80
CA ILE A 200 -8.78 -11.94 2.72
C ILE A 200 -7.30 -12.27 2.47
N PRO A 201 -6.39 -11.98 3.43
CA PRO A 201 -5.00 -12.38 3.31
C PRO A 201 -4.84 -13.88 3.07
N ASP A 202 -3.83 -14.23 2.30
CA ASP A 202 -3.60 -15.60 1.83
C ASP A 202 -2.70 -16.45 2.75
N LEU A 203 -2.39 -15.96 3.96
CA LEU A 203 -1.71 -16.65 5.06
C LEU A 203 -2.35 -16.27 6.40
#